data_AF-A0A7S0F497-F1
#
_entry.id   AF-A0A7S0F497-F1
#
_cell.length_a   1.000
_cell.length_b   1.000
_cell.length_c   1.000
_cell.angle_alpha   90.00
_cell.angle_beta   90.00
_cell.angle_gamma   90.00
#
_symmetry.space_group_name_H-M   'P 1'
#
loop_
_entity.id
_entity.type
_entity.pdbx_description
1 polymer ?
#
loop_
_entity_poly.entity_id
_entity_poly.type
_entity_poly.pdbx_seq_one_letter_code
_entity_poly.pdbx_strand_id
1 'polypeptide(L)'
;PMLLRGAAKGWRPYEAWDGAGLSAAAGDDEVEVAVVERAGSFEVHPDRIERPPKSTMRIADLVRLMELRTEANLTLYTRQARLWSMPSLLRDMAPLPWMEHLDVRDLNIWLGDGHFRNTLHYDPFDNFLCQVRGTKHLLLYPPDARDDLYFAKRRDIQAHYEPGRGEYGRRDTGIVSDNTAEVNGAAPDLLRFPRYAHAQSRATSCTVQPGDCLYLPQGVHHHVFSEPDATHGFNLAINIWVYRPGEGTALVTLTLTLTLTLTLT
;
A
#
# COMPACT_ATOMS: atom_id res chain seq x y z
N PRO A 1 15.57 -3.44 -7.79
CA PRO A 1 15.13 -2.43 -6.79
C PRO A 1 16.21 -1.38 -6.58
N MET A 2 15.84 -0.13 -6.32
CA MET A 2 16.79 0.97 -6.08
C MET A 2 16.25 1.93 -5.03
N LEU A 3 17.01 2.18 -3.97
CA LEU A 3 16.67 3.16 -2.94
C LEU A 3 17.17 4.54 -3.34
N LEU A 4 16.25 5.47 -3.55
CA LEU A 4 16.50 6.87 -3.89
C LEU A 4 16.46 7.69 -2.60
N ARG A 5 17.64 7.99 -2.05
CA ARG A 5 17.75 8.70 -0.78
C ARG A 5 17.30 10.15 -0.89
N GLY A 6 16.42 10.57 0.01
CA GLY A 6 15.90 11.94 0.05
C GLY A 6 15.05 12.35 -1.16
N ALA A 7 14.61 11.40 -2.00
CA ALA A 7 13.87 11.69 -3.21
C ALA A 7 12.49 12.30 -2.99
N ALA A 8 11.90 12.17 -1.79
CA ALA A 8 10.66 12.83 -1.41
C ALA A 8 10.88 14.17 -0.69
N LYS A 9 12.13 14.61 -0.45
CA LYS A 9 12.40 15.92 0.16
C LYS A 9 11.96 17.04 -0.79
N GLY A 10 11.30 18.07 -0.25
CA GLY A 10 10.67 19.11 -1.05
C GLY A 10 9.27 18.75 -1.54
N TRP A 11 8.81 17.52 -1.31
CA TRP A 11 7.44 17.14 -1.64
C TRP A 11 6.50 17.57 -0.53
N ARG A 12 5.39 18.23 -0.86
CA ARG A 12 4.45 18.76 0.13
C ARG A 12 3.93 17.71 1.14
N PRO A 13 3.71 16.44 0.78
CA PRO A 13 3.39 15.39 1.77
C PRO A 13 4.50 15.18 2.77
N TYR A 14 5.74 15.12 2.30
CA TYR A 14 6.90 14.97 3.17
C TYR A 14 7.01 16.16 4.14
N GLU A 15 6.76 17.37 3.66
CA GLU A 15 6.88 18.59 4.46
C GLU A 15 5.71 18.80 5.43
N ALA A 16 4.47 18.54 4.98
CA ALA A 16 3.27 19.01 5.67
C ALA A 16 2.36 17.89 6.22
N TRP A 17 2.49 16.64 5.78
CA TRP A 17 1.60 15.56 6.26
C TRP A 17 2.13 14.92 7.55
N ASP A 18 2.24 15.73 8.60
CA ASP A 18 2.19 15.24 9.98
C ASP A 18 0.73 15.05 10.45
N GLY A 19 0.51 14.68 11.71
CA GLY A 19 -0.85 14.44 12.22
C GLY A 19 -1.76 15.68 12.15
N ALA A 20 -1.22 16.85 12.50
CA ALA A 20 -1.95 18.12 12.45
C ALA A 20 -2.20 18.57 11.01
N GLY A 21 -1.21 18.45 10.14
CA GLY A 21 -1.28 18.84 8.74
C GLY A 21 -2.20 17.92 7.92
N LEU A 22 -2.18 16.60 8.15
CA LEU A 22 -3.17 15.67 7.56
C LEU A 22 -4.59 16.03 7.99
N SER A 23 -4.79 16.26 9.29
CA SER A 23 -6.11 16.63 9.83
C SER A 23 -6.59 17.98 9.29
N ALA A 24 -5.70 18.95 9.11
CA ALA A 24 -6.04 20.25 8.52
C ALA A 24 -6.32 20.16 7.02
N ALA A 25 -5.54 19.34 6.29
CA ALA A 25 -5.67 19.22 4.85
C ALA A 25 -6.94 18.44 4.45
N ALA A 26 -7.22 17.32 5.13
CA ALA A 26 -8.24 16.36 4.72
C ALA A 26 -9.00 15.72 5.88
N GLY A 27 -9.09 16.39 7.04
CA GLY A 27 -9.67 15.81 8.25
C GLY A 27 -11.11 15.32 8.11
N ASP A 28 -11.90 15.93 7.23
CA ASP A 28 -13.29 15.53 6.94
C ASP A 28 -13.42 14.51 5.80
N ASP A 29 -12.36 14.26 5.04
CA ASP A 29 -12.35 13.21 4.03
C ASP A 29 -12.45 11.84 4.73
N GLU A 30 -13.21 10.93 4.13
CA GLU A 30 -13.35 9.56 4.62
C GLU A 30 -12.32 8.62 3.99
N VAL A 31 -11.84 7.67 4.79
CA VAL A 31 -10.91 6.63 4.34
C VAL A 31 -11.32 5.26 4.85
N GLU A 32 -11.13 4.24 4.01
CA GLU A 32 -11.29 2.85 4.39
C GLU A 32 -10.07 2.36 5.19
N VAL A 33 -10.33 1.82 6.38
CA VAL A 33 -9.34 1.36 7.35
C VAL A 33 -9.57 -0.11 7.64
N ALA A 34 -8.54 -0.93 7.48
CA ALA A 34 -8.52 -2.28 8.02
C ALA A 34 -8.25 -2.22 9.53
N VAL A 35 -9.06 -2.96 10.29
CA VAL A 35 -8.88 -3.14 11.74
C VAL A 35 -8.49 -4.59 11.99
N VAL A 36 -7.29 -4.81 12.48
CA VAL A 36 -6.73 -6.16 12.73
C VAL A 36 -6.17 -6.26 14.13
N GLU A 37 -6.08 -7.46 14.69
CA GLU A 37 -5.28 -7.65 15.90
C GLU A 37 -3.79 -7.45 15.59
N ARG A 38 -3.00 -6.90 16.51
CA ARG A 38 -1.55 -6.66 16.27
C ARG A 38 -0.77 -7.93 15.93
N ALA A 39 -1.21 -9.07 16.44
CA ALA A 39 -0.64 -10.38 16.15
C ALA A 39 -1.10 -10.95 14.79
N GLY A 40 -2.22 -10.44 14.25
CA GLY A 40 -2.86 -10.93 13.04
C GLY A 40 -2.41 -10.15 11.81
N SER A 41 -1.46 -10.72 11.06
CA SER A 41 -1.34 -10.41 9.64
C SER A 41 -2.54 -10.98 8.88
N PHE A 42 -2.71 -10.63 7.60
CA PHE A 42 -3.64 -11.37 6.74
C PHE A 42 -3.37 -12.87 6.86
N GLU A 43 -4.44 -13.65 6.95
CA GLU A 43 -4.30 -15.09 6.98
C GLU A 43 -4.29 -15.61 5.55
N VAL A 44 -3.12 -16.04 5.11
CA VAL A 44 -2.96 -16.76 3.85
C VAL A 44 -3.05 -18.25 4.16
N HIS A 45 -4.15 -18.85 3.73
CA HIS A 45 -4.42 -20.28 3.84
C HIS A 45 -4.05 -20.97 2.52
N PRO A 46 -3.92 -22.31 2.50
CA PRO A 46 -3.63 -23.04 1.25
C PRO A 46 -4.63 -22.76 0.12
N ASP A 47 -5.91 -22.55 0.45
CA ASP A 47 -7.02 -22.41 -0.50
C ASP A 47 -7.54 -20.96 -0.67
N ARG A 48 -7.24 -20.07 0.28
CA ARG A 48 -7.82 -18.73 0.34
C ARG A 48 -6.89 -17.70 0.99
N ILE A 49 -7.16 -16.43 0.70
CA ILE A 49 -6.60 -15.27 1.39
C ILE A 49 -7.76 -14.62 2.16
N GLU A 50 -7.67 -14.56 3.48
CA GLU A 50 -8.65 -13.85 4.30
C GLU A 50 -8.22 -12.38 4.45
N ARG A 51 -9.01 -11.48 3.88
CA ARG A 51 -8.85 -10.03 4.01
C ARG A 51 -9.53 -9.56 5.29
N PRO A 52 -8.90 -8.67 6.06
CA PRO A 52 -9.44 -8.19 7.31
C PRO A 52 -10.71 -7.36 7.10
N PRO A 53 -11.56 -7.23 8.13
CA PRO A 53 -12.70 -6.34 8.08
C PRO A 53 -12.24 -4.90 7.86
N LYS A 54 -13.05 -4.18 7.11
CA LYS A 54 -12.84 -2.78 6.77
C LYS A 54 -13.94 -1.95 7.42
N SER A 55 -13.56 -0.77 7.89
CA SER A 55 -14.48 0.27 8.33
C SER A 55 -14.11 1.57 7.63
N THR A 56 -15.06 2.50 7.53
CA THR A 56 -14.81 3.83 7.01
C THR A 56 -14.81 4.81 8.17
N MET A 57 -13.83 5.70 8.22
CA MET A 57 -13.78 6.79 9.20
C MET A 57 -13.14 8.04 8.59
N ARG A 58 -13.35 9.18 9.22
CA ARG A 58 -12.70 10.43 8.83
C ARG A 58 -11.20 10.34 9.09
N ILE A 59 -10.39 10.98 8.23
CA ILE A 59 -8.93 11.01 8.39
C ILE A 59 -8.53 11.61 9.74
N ALA A 60 -9.21 12.67 10.21
CA ALA A 60 -8.91 13.25 11.53
C ALA A 60 -9.16 12.28 12.68
N ASP A 61 -10.19 11.42 12.59
CA ASP A 61 -10.48 10.42 13.60
C ASP A 61 -9.43 9.30 13.58
N LEU A 62 -9.00 8.86 12.39
CA LEU A 62 -7.92 7.88 12.23
C LEU A 62 -6.61 8.40 12.83
N VAL A 63 -6.19 9.62 12.47
CA VAL A 63 -4.99 10.27 13.01
C VAL A 63 -5.06 10.34 14.53
N ARG A 64 -6.18 10.84 15.07
CA ARG A 64 -6.39 10.92 16.51
C ARG A 64 -6.28 9.55 17.20
N LEU A 65 -6.86 8.50 16.64
CA LEU A 65 -6.79 7.15 17.22
C LEU A 65 -5.35 6.62 17.29
N MET A 66 -4.52 6.90 16.28
CA MET A 66 -3.11 6.50 16.27
C MET A 66 -2.28 7.33 17.26
N GLU A 67 -2.52 8.64 17.35
CA GLU A 67 -1.82 9.54 18.28
C GLU A 67 -2.15 9.25 19.75
N LEU A 68 -3.38 8.81 20.05
CA LEU A 68 -3.78 8.40 21.39
C LEU A 68 -3.04 7.13 21.88
N ARG A 69 -2.32 6.41 20.99
CA ARG A 69 -1.51 5.22 21.29
C ARG A 69 -2.23 4.25 22.24
N THR A 70 -3.45 3.88 21.89
CA THR A 70 -4.27 3.02 22.75
C THR A 70 -3.54 1.70 23.04
N GLU A 71 -3.69 1.18 24.26
CA GLU A 71 -3.22 -0.17 24.63
C GLU A 71 -4.06 -1.29 23.99
N ALA A 72 -5.03 -0.94 23.15
CA ALA A 72 -5.80 -1.90 22.41
C ALA A 72 -4.84 -2.77 21.58
N ASN A 73 -5.05 -4.09 21.62
CA ASN A 73 -4.29 -5.05 20.82
C ASN A 73 -4.76 -5.04 19.35
N LEU A 74 -5.00 -3.84 18.80
CA LEU A 74 -5.48 -3.61 17.45
C LEU A 74 -4.46 -2.77 16.68
N THR A 75 -4.49 -2.94 15.37
CA THR A 75 -3.79 -2.15 14.38
C THR A 75 -4.76 -1.59 13.36
N LEU A 76 -4.60 -0.30 13.09
CA LEU A 76 -5.34 0.45 12.09
C LEU A 76 -4.43 0.68 10.90
N TYR A 77 -4.92 0.37 9.69
CA TYR A 77 -4.15 0.52 8.48
C TYR A 77 -5.02 0.77 7.26
N THR A 78 -4.72 1.83 6.50
CA THR A 78 -5.28 2.02 5.16
C THR A 78 -4.55 1.09 4.19
N ARG A 79 -5.31 0.28 3.46
CA ARG A 79 -4.73 -0.67 2.51
C ARG A 79 -4.91 -0.14 1.10
N GLN A 80 -3.84 0.43 0.54
CA GLN A 80 -3.83 0.95 -0.82
C GLN A 80 -5.02 1.90 -1.05
N ALA A 81 -5.20 2.86 -0.14
CA ALA A 81 -6.28 3.83 -0.29
C ALA A 81 -5.94 4.77 -1.45
N ARG A 82 -6.80 4.81 -2.47
CA ARG A 82 -6.54 5.59 -3.69
C ARG A 82 -6.64 7.07 -3.39
N LEU A 83 -5.54 7.80 -3.60
CA LEU A 83 -5.51 9.25 -3.43
C LEU A 83 -6.45 9.94 -4.43
N TRP A 84 -6.73 9.35 -5.59
CA TRP A 84 -7.71 9.86 -6.55
C TRP A 84 -9.11 10.07 -5.99
N SER A 85 -9.44 9.38 -4.89
CA SER A 85 -10.72 9.51 -4.18
C SER A 85 -10.67 10.53 -3.02
N MET A 86 -9.54 11.22 -2.83
CA MET A 86 -9.28 12.17 -1.74
C MET A 86 -8.83 13.52 -2.32
N PRO A 87 -9.75 14.34 -2.86
CA PRO A 87 -9.42 15.60 -3.54
C PRO A 87 -8.61 16.55 -2.65
N SER A 88 -8.82 16.47 -1.34
CA SER A 88 -8.16 17.34 -0.38
C SER A 88 -6.67 17.07 -0.28
N LEU A 89 -6.28 15.80 -0.31
CA LEU A 89 -4.87 15.38 -0.33
C LEU A 89 -4.24 15.47 -1.73
N LEU A 90 -5.00 15.28 -2.81
CA LEU A 90 -4.48 15.43 -4.18
C LEU A 90 -3.90 16.81 -4.47
N ARG A 91 -4.40 17.87 -3.81
CA ARG A 91 -3.89 19.24 -3.95
C ARG A 91 -2.41 19.37 -3.57
N ASP A 92 -1.90 18.45 -2.74
CA ASP A 92 -0.52 18.43 -2.30
C ASP A 92 0.37 17.50 -3.17
N MET A 93 -0.20 16.85 -4.19
CA MET A 93 0.49 15.86 -5.05
C MET A 93 1.22 16.48 -6.24
N ALA A 94 1.61 17.75 -6.19
CA ALA A 94 2.43 18.33 -7.24
C ALA A 94 3.71 17.48 -7.43
N PRO A 95 4.07 17.07 -8.66
CA PRO A 95 5.21 16.18 -8.88
C PRO A 95 6.52 16.89 -8.56
N LEU A 96 7.49 16.14 -8.04
CA LEU A 96 8.89 16.58 -8.01
C LEU A 96 9.52 16.46 -9.39
N PRO A 97 10.64 17.18 -9.68
CA PRO A 97 11.26 17.16 -11.01
C PRO A 97 11.55 15.77 -11.57
N TRP A 98 11.97 14.82 -10.72
CA TRP A 98 12.24 13.44 -11.17
C TRP A 98 10.97 12.64 -11.49
N MET A 99 9.80 13.09 -11.02
CA MET A 99 8.50 12.46 -11.26
C MET A 99 7.83 12.95 -12.55
N GLU A 100 8.26 14.08 -13.13
CA GLU A 100 7.58 14.74 -14.26
C GLU A 100 7.44 13.86 -15.52
N HIS A 101 8.31 12.87 -15.66
CA HIS A 101 8.34 11.96 -16.82
C HIS A 101 7.75 10.57 -16.51
N LEU A 102 7.16 10.39 -15.32
CA LEU A 102 6.51 9.14 -14.97
C LEU A 102 5.13 9.05 -15.61
N ASP A 103 4.84 7.93 -16.27
CA ASP A 103 3.49 7.58 -16.70
C ASP A 103 2.73 6.99 -15.50
N VAL A 104 2.17 7.88 -14.68
CA VAL A 104 1.50 7.52 -13.42
C VAL A 104 0.19 6.79 -13.71
N ARG A 105 0.13 5.55 -13.22
CA ARG A 105 -1.06 4.70 -13.27
C ARG A 105 -1.97 4.91 -12.07
N ASP A 106 -1.42 4.84 -10.86
CA ASP A 106 -2.18 4.95 -9.62
C ASP A 106 -1.35 5.61 -8.51
N LEU A 107 -2.03 6.28 -7.59
CA LEU A 107 -1.45 6.95 -6.43
C LEU A 107 -2.19 6.45 -5.20
N ASN A 108 -1.46 5.85 -4.26
CA ASN A 108 -2.09 5.31 -3.06
C ASN A 108 -1.39 5.78 -1.79
N ILE A 109 -2.20 6.04 -0.77
CA ILE A 109 -1.76 6.37 0.58
C ILE A 109 -1.84 5.13 1.48
N TRP A 110 -0.76 4.93 2.23
CA TRP A 110 -0.61 3.88 3.24
C TRP A 110 -0.37 4.55 4.58
N LEU A 111 -1.42 4.65 5.39
CA LEU A 111 -1.43 5.29 6.70
C LEU A 111 -1.82 4.24 7.73
N GLY A 112 -1.04 4.11 8.80
CA GLY A 112 -1.41 3.23 9.90
C GLY A 112 -0.54 3.44 11.13
N ASP A 113 -0.85 2.73 12.20
CA ASP A 113 -0.19 2.85 13.51
C ASP A 113 1.28 2.37 13.54
N GLY A 114 1.80 1.90 12.41
CA GLY A 114 3.17 1.42 12.29
C GLY A 114 3.40 0.01 12.84
N HIS A 115 2.36 -0.77 13.13
CA HIS A 115 2.52 -2.18 13.54
C HIS A 115 2.14 -3.16 12.43
N PHE A 116 1.62 -2.66 11.31
CA PHE A 116 1.14 -3.48 10.21
C PHE A 116 2.27 -4.24 9.51
N ARG A 117 2.04 -5.55 9.33
CA ARG A 117 2.89 -6.47 8.57
C ARG A 117 2.11 -6.95 7.35
N ASN A 118 2.51 -6.48 6.17
CA ASN A 118 1.86 -6.89 4.93
C ASN A 118 2.34 -8.29 4.54
N THR A 119 1.47 -9.11 3.95
CA THR A 119 1.89 -10.45 3.48
C THR A 119 3.01 -10.35 2.44
N LEU A 120 3.79 -11.42 2.30
CA LEU A 120 4.73 -11.53 1.20
C LEU A 120 3.95 -11.59 -0.13
N HIS A 121 4.21 -10.64 -1.03
CA HIS A 121 3.48 -10.49 -2.29
C HIS A 121 4.35 -9.84 -3.37
N TYR A 122 3.80 -9.67 -4.57
CA TYR A 122 4.36 -8.77 -5.59
C TYR A 122 3.26 -7.90 -6.18
N ASP A 123 3.68 -6.75 -6.72
CA ASP A 123 2.82 -5.81 -7.39
C ASP A 123 2.83 -6.01 -8.92
N PRO A 124 1.72 -5.70 -9.60
CA PRO A 124 1.59 -5.81 -11.05
C PRO A 124 2.22 -4.64 -11.82
N PHE A 125 2.71 -3.60 -11.15
CA PHE A 125 3.30 -2.41 -11.77
C PHE A 125 4.63 -2.05 -11.14
N ASP A 126 5.42 -1.29 -11.89
CA ASP A 126 6.59 -0.61 -11.34
C ASP A 126 6.10 0.38 -10.27
N ASN A 127 6.76 0.39 -9.12
CA ASN A 127 6.26 1.04 -7.92
C ASN A 127 7.35 1.91 -7.29
N PHE A 128 7.06 3.19 -7.06
CA PHE A 128 7.86 4.05 -6.19
C PHE A 128 7.18 4.15 -4.84
N LEU A 129 7.73 3.49 -3.83
CA LEU A 129 7.29 3.58 -2.44
C LEU A 129 8.04 4.70 -1.72
N CYS A 130 7.41 5.86 -1.58
CA CYS A 130 7.95 7.04 -0.92
C CYS A 130 7.51 7.12 0.54
N GLN A 131 8.46 7.09 1.46
CA GLN A 131 8.19 7.13 2.90
C GLN A 131 8.07 8.58 3.39
N VAL A 132 7.00 8.89 4.12
CA VAL A 132 6.69 10.25 4.59
C VAL A 132 6.86 10.38 6.11
N ARG A 133 6.32 9.43 6.90
CA ARG A 133 6.50 9.37 8.38
C ARG A 133 6.78 7.95 8.83
N GLY A 134 7.61 7.76 9.84
CA GLY A 134 8.04 6.44 10.30
C GLY A 134 8.90 5.72 9.26
N THR A 135 9.11 4.42 9.45
CA THR A 135 10.05 3.63 8.64
C THR A 135 9.37 2.43 8.01
N LYS A 136 9.77 2.03 6.80
CA LYS A 136 9.42 0.72 6.24
C LYS A 136 10.64 -0.17 6.10
N HIS A 137 10.49 -1.43 6.50
CA HIS A 137 11.48 -2.47 6.32
C HIS A 137 10.96 -3.48 5.31
N LEU A 138 11.78 -3.82 4.33
CA LEU A 138 11.42 -4.75 3.28
C LEU A 138 12.40 -5.91 3.24
N LEU A 139 11.85 -7.12 3.12
CA LEU A 139 12.57 -8.27 2.57
C LEU A 139 12.20 -8.38 1.10
N LEU A 140 13.19 -8.41 0.22
CA LEU A 140 13.04 -8.40 -1.24
C LEU A 140 13.61 -9.69 -1.81
N TYR A 141 12.87 -10.32 -2.71
CA TYR A 141 13.27 -11.54 -3.40
C TYR A 141 13.19 -11.34 -4.91
N PRO A 142 14.10 -11.95 -5.68
CA PRO A 142 14.07 -11.83 -7.12
C PRO A 142 12.82 -12.53 -7.71
N PRO A 143 12.30 -12.08 -8.86
CA PRO A 143 11.04 -12.60 -9.42
C PRO A 143 11.01 -14.12 -9.64
N ASP A 144 12.16 -14.71 -9.98
CA ASP A 144 12.35 -16.14 -10.23
C ASP A 144 12.42 -16.99 -8.94
N ALA A 145 12.38 -16.38 -7.75
CA ALA A 145 12.25 -17.11 -6.47
C ALA A 145 10.80 -17.57 -6.19
N ARG A 146 9.85 -17.29 -7.10
CA ARG A 146 8.40 -17.53 -6.92
C ARG A 146 8.08 -18.92 -6.38
N ASP A 147 8.67 -19.96 -6.95
CA ASP A 147 8.34 -21.35 -6.60
C ASP A 147 8.83 -21.73 -5.20
N ASP A 148 9.90 -21.09 -4.71
CA ASP A 148 10.43 -21.28 -3.36
C ASP A 148 9.71 -20.44 -2.30
N LEU A 149 8.88 -19.49 -2.75
CA LEU A 149 8.06 -18.61 -1.92
C LEU A 149 6.60 -19.09 -1.80
N TYR A 150 6.24 -20.24 -2.38
CA TYR A 150 4.92 -20.87 -2.20
C TYR A 150 3.74 -19.98 -2.66
N PHE A 151 3.91 -19.27 -3.77
CA PHE A 151 2.81 -18.62 -4.46
C PHE A 151 1.86 -19.65 -5.07
N ALA A 152 0.56 -19.43 -4.91
CA ALA A 152 -0.49 -20.26 -5.48
C ALA A 152 -1.75 -19.41 -5.70
N LYS A 153 -2.64 -19.91 -6.57
CA LYS A 153 -3.96 -19.32 -6.78
C LYS A 153 -4.84 -19.58 -5.55
N ARG A 154 -5.41 -18.53 -4.97
CA ARG A 154 -6.22 -18.57 -3.75
C ARG A 154 -7.47 -17.71 -3.92
N ARG A 155 -8.59 -18.14 -3.35
CA ARG A 155 -9.82 -17.34 -3.32
C ARG A 155 -9.66 -16.17 -2.36
N ASP A 156 -10.04 -14.97 -2.77
CA ASP A 156 -10.10 -13.83 -1.87
C ASP A 156 -11.42 -13.84 -1.09
N ILE A 157 -11.31 -13.96 0.24
CA ILE A 157 -12.44 -13.89 1.16
C ILE A 157 -12.36 -12.56 1.92
N GLN A 158 -13.42 -11.76 1.84
CA GLN A 158 -13.51 -10.50 2.56
C GLN A 158 -14.28 -10.69 3.87
N ALA A 159 -13.60 -10.50 5.01
CA ALA A 159 -14.27 -10.40 6.30
C ALA A 159 -15.03 -9.08 6.41
N HIS A 160 -16.09 -9.05 7.20
CA HIS A 160 -16.81 -7.82 7.58
C HIS A 160 -17.22 -7.89 9.05
N TYR A 161 -17.31 -6.72 9.66
CA TYR A 161 -17.77 -6.56 11.03
C TYR A 161 -18.78 -5.40 11.08
N GLU A 162 -19.94 -5.64 11.65
CA GLU A 162 -20.98 -4.63 11.87
C GLU A 162 -21.11 -4.35 13.38
N PRO A 163 -20.44 -3.31 13.91
CA PRO A 163 -20.40 -3.05 15.35
C PRO A 163 -21.79 -2.87 15.97
N GLY A 164 -22.72 -2.23 15.26
CA GLY A 164 -24.08 -1.98 15.75
C GLY A 164 -24.91 -3.25 15.96
N ARG A 165 -24.52 -4.38 15.36
CA ARG A 165 -25.17 -5.69 15.52
C ARG A 165 -24.29 -6.72 16.23
N GLY A 166 -23.00 -6.42 16.40
CA GLY A 166 -22.01 -7.39 16.86
C GLY A 166 -21.80 -8.55 15.88
N GLU A 167 -22.15 -8.37 14.60
CA GLU A 167 -22.08 -9.42 13.59
C GLU A 167 -20.71 -9.44 12.91
N TYR A 168 -20.09 -10.62 12.88
CA TYR A 168 -18.87 -10.89 12.12
C TYR A 168 -19.17 -11.93 11.04
N GLY A 169 -18.76 -11.65 9.81
CA GLY A 169 -19.02 -12.54 8.68
C GLY A 169 -17.91 -12.54 7.64
N ARG A 170 -18.05 -13.46 6.69
CA ARG A 170 -17.11 -13.65 5.57
C ARG A 170 -17.88 -13.72 4.26
N ARG A 171 -17.33 -13.12 3.22
CA ARG A 171 -17.89 -13.15 1.86
C ARG A 171 -16.82 -13.58 0.87
N ASP A 172 -17.10 -14.61 0.06
CA ASP A 172 -16.30 -14.90 -1.13
C ASP A 172 -16.49 -13.76 -2.14
N THR A 173 -15.38 -13.13 -2.53
CA THR A 173 -15.39 -12.01 -3.48
C THR A 173 -15.56 -12.48 -4.93
N GLY A 174 -15.37 -13.77 -5.20
CA GLY A 174 -15.28 -14.34 -6.55
C GLY A 174 -13.92 -14.12 -7.21
N ILE A 175 -13.00 -13.40 -6.55
CA ILE A 175 -11.67 -13.10 -7.07
C ILE A 175 -10.72 -14.24 -6.70
N VAL A 176 -9.88 -14.64 -7.65
CA VAL A 176 -8.77 -15.57 -7.43
C VAL A 176 -7.46 -14.81 -7.61
N SER A 177 -6.73 -14.65 -6.51
CA SER A 177 -5.44 -13.97 -6.47
C SER A 177 -4.29 -14.98 -6.49
N ASP A 178 -3.21 -14.66 -7.18
CA ASP A 178 -1.99 -15.47 -7.26
C ASP A 178 -0.72 -14.70 -6.90
N ASN A 179 -0.90 -13.48 -6.37
CA ASN A 179 0.17 -12.54 -6.10
C ASN A 179 0.62 -12.50 -4.65
N THR A 180 0.10 -13.40 -3.80
CA THR A 180 0.41 -13.46 -2.37
C THR A 180 0.89 -14.86 -1.99
N ALA A 181 2.00 -14.91 -1.26
CA ALA A 181 2.61 -16.13 -0.76
C ALA A 181 2.01 -16.55 0.59
N GLU A 182 2.01 -17.86 0.84
CA GLU A 182 1.57 -18.44 2.12
C GLU A 182 2.64 -18.37 3.20
N VAL A 183 3.91 -18.44 2.81
CA VAL A 183 5.02 -18.39 3.76
C VAL A 183 5.16 -16.98 4.34
N ASN A 184 5.27 -16.91 5.67
CA ASN A 184 5.63 -15.68 6.36
C ASN A 184 7.14 -15.46 6.24
N GLY A 185 7.56 -14.50 5.43
CA GLY A 185 8.99 -14.24 5.23
C GLY A 185 9.77 -13.73 6.47
N ALA A 186 9.11 -13.14 7.46
CA ALA A 186 9.75 -12.71 8.72
C ALA A 186 9.88 -13.83 9.75
N ALA A 187 8.95 -14.79 9.74
CA ALA A 187 8.92 -15.90 10.67
C ALA A 187 8.51 -17.18 9.92
N PRO A 188 9.38 -17.73 9.05
CA PRO A 188 9.04 -18.87 8.20
C PRO A 188 8.94 -20.17 9.00
N ASP A 189 7.87 -20.92 8.79
CA ASP A 189 7.78 -22.32 9.21
C ASP A 189 8.54 -23.19 8.21
N LEU A 190 9.82 -23.47 8.48
CA LEU A 190 10.67 -24.27 7.59
C LEU A 190 10.31 -25.75 7.55
N LEU A 191 9.51 -26.26 8.50
CA LEU A 191 9.00 -27.63 8.43
C LEU A 191 7.90 -27.74 7.37
N ARG A 192 7.02 -26.73 7.30
CA ARG A 192 5.96 -26.64 6.29
C ARG A 192 6.46 -26.10 4.94
N PHE A 193 7.42 -25.19 4.96
CA PHE A 193 7.94 -24.46 3.79
C PHE A 193 9.46 -24.65 3.60
N PRO A 194 9.98 -25.89 3.47
CA PRO A 194 11.43 -26.14 3.45
C PRO A 194 12.18 -25.45 2.30
N ARG A 195 11.52 -25.23 1.14
CA ARG A 195 12.12 -24.53 0.00
C ARG A 195 12.38 -23.05 0.27
N TYR A 196 11.72 -22.46 1.26
CA TYR A 196 11.92 -21.07 1.62
C TYR A 196 13.37 -20.77 1.98
N ALA A 197 14.13 -21.74 2.52
CA ALA A 197 15.55 -21.57 2.79
C ALA A 197 16.35 -21.17 1.55
N HIS A 198 16.00 -21.70 0.37
CA HIS A 198 16.61 -21.30 -0.89
C HIS A 198 16.26 -19.85 -1.25
N ALA A 199 14.99 -19.45 -1.15
CA ALA A 199 14.58 -18.07 -1.38
C ALA A 199 15.24 -17.10 -0.39
N GLN A 200 15.32 -17.48 0.90
CA GLN A 200 15.92 -16.69 1.96
C GLN A 200 17.41 -16.41 1.70
N SER A 201 18.15 -17.39 1.16
CA SER A 201 19.56 -17.19 0.79
C SER A 201 19.78 -16.15 -0.32
N ARG A 202 18.71 -15.84 -1.07
CA ARG A 202 18.68 -14.87 -2.17
C ARG A 202 17.98 -13.57 -1.79
N ALA A 203 17.49 -13.47 -0.55
CA ALA A 203 16.77 -12.30 -0.07
C ALA A 203 17.73 -11.14 0.14
N THR A 204 17.26 -9.93 -0.14
CA THR A 204 17.93 -8.69 0.23
C THR A 204 17.02 -7.88 1.15
N SER A 205 17.59 -7.11 2.08
CA SER A 205 16.82 -6.23 2.95
C SER A 205 16.99 -4.78 2.55
N CYS A 206 15.93 -3.99 2.71
CA CYS A 206 15.94 -2.56 2.48
C CYS A 206 15.15 -1.85 3.56
N THR A 207 15.70 -0.77 4.10
CA THR A 207 15.00 0.14 5.01
C THR A 207 14.77 1.45 4.28
N VAL A 208 13.52 1.89 4.21
CA VAL A 208 13.10 3.15 3.59
C VAL A 208 12.79 4.13 4.72
N GLN A 209 13.64 5.14 4.86
CA GLN A 209 13.55 6.18 5.89
C GLN A 209 12.63 7.32 5.42
N PRO A 210 12.09 8.16 6.33
CA PRO A 210 11.37 9.36 5.93
C PRO A 210 12.15 10.20 4.91
N GLY A 211 11.51 10.50 3.78
CA GLY A 211 12.09 11.26 2.69
C GLY A 211 12.73 10.40 1.59
N ASP A 212 12.94 9.11 1.82
CA ASP A 212 13.44 8.20 0.78
C ASP A 212 12.28 7.67 -0.09
N CYS A 213 12.59 7.33 -1.34
CA CYS A 213 11.69 6.55 -2.20
C CYS A 213 12.38 5.26 -2.65
N LEU A 214 11.72 4.12 -2.50
CA LEU A 214 12.20 2.84 -3.03
C LEU A 214 11.52 2.56 -4.37
N TYR A 215 12.31 2.49 -5.44
CA TYR A 215 11.86 1.93 -6.71
C TYR A 215 11.87 0.40 -6.63
N LEU A 216 10.68 -0.17 -6.77
CA LEU A 216 10.37 -1.59 -6.84
C LEU A 216 9.91 -1.93 -8.26
N PRO A 217 10.76 -2.58 -9.07
CA PRO A 217 10.33 -3.11 -10.36
C PRO A 217 9.18 -4.10 -10.19
N GLN A 218 8.22 -4.08 -11.13
CA GLN A 218 7.14 -5.06 -11.20
C GLN A 218 7.69 -6.49 -11.13
N GLY A 219 6.98 -7.33 -10.38
CA GLY A 219 7.31 -8.75 -10.20
C GLY A 219 8.35 -9.04 -9.12
N VAL A 220 8.99 -8.03 -8.52
CA VAL A 220 9.83 -8.24 -7.33
C VAL A 220 8.94 -8.62 -6.15
N HIS A 221 9.20 -9.78 -5.56
CA HIS A 221 8.48 -10.22 -4.37
C HIS A 221 9.01 -9.48 -3.15
N HIS A 222 8.11 -9.05 -2.28
CA HIS A 222 8.47 -8.25 -1.13
C HIS A 222 7.55 -8.49 0.07
N HIS A 223 8.14 -8.46 1.25
CA HIS A 223 7.45 -8.49 2.54
C HIS A 223 7.73 -7.17 3.24
N VAL A 224 6.69 -6.42 3.63
CA VAL A 224 6.81 -5.06 4.16
C VAL A 224 6.37 -5.00 5.62
N PHE A 225 7.23 -4.43 6.45
CA PHE A 225 6.97 -4.13 7.85
C PHE A 225 7.00 -2.61 7.99
N SER A 226 6.04 -2.07 8.74
CA SER A 226 6.05 -0.65 9.09
C SER A 226 6.55 -0.48 10.51
N GLU A 227 7.11 0.69 10.80
CA GLU A 227 7.41 1.18 12.14
C GLU A 227 6.88 2.61 12.25
N PRO A 228 6.25 2.99 13.38
CA PRO A 228 5.69 4.33 13.52
C PRO A 228 6.78 5.38 13.69
N ASP A 229 6.45 6.60 13.31
CA ASP A 229 7.21 7.77 13.73
C ASP A 229 7.22 7.91 15.25
N ALA A 230 8.39 8.19 15.82
CA ALA A 230 8.54 8.32 17.27
C ALA A 230 7.72 9.50 17.83
N THR A 231 7.57 10.57 17.07
CA THR A 231 6.89 11.81 17.50
C THR A 231 5.38 11.67 17.37
N HIS A 232 4.89 11.23 16.21
CA HIS A 232 3.47 11.23 15.88
C HIS A 232 2.77 9.87 16.06
N GLY A 233 3.51 8.77 16.20
CA GLY A 233 2.95 7.46 16.49
C GLY A 233 2.25 6.76 15.34
N PHE A 234 2.50 7.20 14.10
CA PHE A 234 1.99 6.54 12.90
C PHE A 234 3.07 6.40 11.83
N ASN A 235 2.85 5.48 10.90
CA ASN A 235 3.59 5.30 9.66
C ASN A 235 2.76 5.85 8.50
N LEU A 236 3.39 6.62 7.63
CA LEU A 236 2.76 7.14 6.41
C LEU A 236 3.71 6.96 5.23
N ALA A 237 3.21 6.36 4.16
CA ALA A 237 3.88 6.29 2.88
C ALA A 237 2.90 6.55 1.73
N ILE A 238 3.44 7.03 0.62
CA ILE A 238 2.73 7.14 -0.64
C ILE A 238 3.42 6.22 -1.63
N ASN A 239 2.65 5.42 -2.34
CA ASN A 239 3.19 4.64 -3.43
C ASN A 239 2.63 5.12 -4.77
N ILE A 240 3.52 5.23 -5.75
CA ILE A 240 3.23 5.68 -7.11
C ILE A 240 3.41 4.47 -8.02
N TRP A 241 2.31 3.92 -8.53
CA TRP A 241 2.35 2.91 -9.57
C TRP A 241 2.51 3.59 -10.92
N VAL A 242 3.47 3.12 -11.71
CA VAL A 242 3.76 3.66 -13.04
C VAL A 242 3.68 2.57 -14.08
N TYR A 243 3.26 2.93 -15.29
CA TYR A 243 3.43 2.06 -16.45
C TYR A 243 4.90 1.99 -16.83
N ARG A 244 5.37 0.81 -17.24
CA ARG A 244 6.67 0.72 -17.89
C ARG A 244 6.60 1.40 -19.26
N PRO A 245 7.68 2.07 -19.69
CA PRO A 245 7.77 2.61 -21.04
C PRO A 245 7.40 1.55 -22.09
N GLY A 246 6.41 1.83 -22.93
CA GLY A 246 5.91 0.89 -23.95
C GLY A 246 4.78 -0.05 -23.51
N GLU A 247 4.47 -0.13 -22.21
CA GLU A 247 3.29 -0.83 -21.68
C GLU A 247 2.13 0.14 -21.36
N GLY A 248 2.44 1.43 -21.21
CA GLY A 248 1.48 2.52 -21.01
C GLY A 248 0.91 3.06 -22.32
N THR A 249 -0.40 2.86 -22.53
CA THR A 249 -1.21 3.37 -23.64
C THR A 249 -0.70 3.08 -25.06
N ALA A 250 -1.25 2.02 -25.69
CA ALA A 250 -1.59 2.15 -27.10
C ALA A 250 -2.53 3.36 -27.22
N LEU A 251 -2.12 4.39 -27.97
CA LEU A 251 -2.89 5.59 -28.27
C LEU A 251 -4.32 5.21 -28.70
N VAL A 252 -5.28 5.31 -27.78
CA VAL A 252 -6.68 5.52 -28.17
C VAL A 252 -6.75 6.97 -28.59
N THR A 253 -6.43 7.20 -29.86
CA THR A 253 -6.64 8.49 -30.51
C THR A 253 -8.15 8.68 -30.62
N LEU A 254 -8.78 9.22 -29.58
CA LEU A 254 -10.13 9.77 -29.67
C LEU A 254 -10.02 11.06 -30.50
N THR A 255 -10.14 10.94 -31.81
CA THR A 255 -10.44 12.06 -32.69
C THR A 255 -11.77 12.67 -32.25
N LEU A 256 -11.70 13.73 -31.47
CA LEU A 256 -12.83 14.57 -31.13
C LEU A 256 -13.02 15.53 -32.31
N THR A 257 -13.80 15.10 -33.31
CA THR A 257 -14.24 15.96 -34.40
C THR A 257 -15.26 16.95 -33.85
N LEU A 258 -14.79 18.14 -33.47
CA LEU A 258 -15.66 19.26 -33.11
C LEU A 258 -16.17 19.90 -34.41
N THR A 259 -17.34 19.48 -34.90
CA THR A 259 -18.01 20.15 -36.01
C THR A 259 -18.69 21.41 -35.46
N LEU A 260 -18.02 22.56 -35.60
CA LEU A 260 -18.60 23.87 -35.31
C LEU A 260 -19.40 24.34 -36.53
N THR A 261 -20.71 24.09 -36.57
CA THR A 261 -21.59 24.70 -37.57
C THR A 261 -21.98 26.10 -37.09
N LEU A 262 -21.32 27.10 -37.67
CA LEU A 262 -21.70 28.51 -37.56
C LEU A 262 -22.81 28.76 -38.58
N THR A 263 -24.05 28.95 -38.12
CA THR A 263 -25.11 29.57 -38.93
C THR A 263 -25.35 30.98 -38.42
N LEU A 264 -24.76 31.94 -39.12
CA LEU A 264 -25.16 33.34 -39.12
C LEU A 264 -26.11 33.54 -40.31
N THR A 265 -27.39 33.79 -40.00
CA THR A 265 -28.30 34.84 -40.54
C THR A 265 -29.71 34.53 -40.11
#